data_AF-A0A3Q7I301-F1
#
_entry.id   AF-A0A3Q7I301-F1
#
_cell.length_a   1.000
_cell.length_b   1.000
_cell.length_c   1.000
_cell.angle_alpha   90.00
_cell.angle_beta   90.00
_cell.angle_gamma   90.00
#
_symmetry.space_group_name_H-M   'P 1'
#
loop_
_entity.id
_entity.type
_entity.pdbx_description
1 polymer ?
#
loop_
_entity_poly.entity_id
_entity_poly.type
_entity_poly.pdbx_seq_one_letter_code
_entity_poly.pdbx_strand_id
1 'polypeptide(L)'
;MVKEHTDDYIIKYHAKGLESDPIEIDFTPPFRRIDMVEELEKIANLNILKDLSSDDTNKYLIDACAKFEIRCALSLTTTRLLD
;
A
#
# COMPACT_ATOMS: atom_id res chain seq x y z
N MET A 1 -2.42 -18.40 -16.12
CA MET A 1 -2.62 -18.51 -14.66
C MET A 1 -4.09 -18.31 -14.27
N VAL A 2 -4.62 -17.09 -14.06
CA VAL A 2 -6.01 -16.92 -13.57
C VAL A 2 -7.03 -17.48 -14.55
N LYS A 3 -7.07 -16.94 -15.78
CA LYS A 3 -7.94 -17.43 -16.85
C LYS A 3 -7.83 -18.94 -17.13
N GLU A 4 -6.66 -19.54 -16.96
CA GLU A 4 -6.47 -20.98 -17.18
C GLU A 4 -7.08 -21.85 -16.07
N HIS A 5 -7.23 -21.31 -14.86
CA HIS A 5 -7.79 -22.04 -13.72
C HIS A 5 -9.25 -21.69 -13.43
N THR A 6 -9.71 -20.50 -13.83
CA THR A 6 -11.05 -19.99 -13.50
C THR A 6 -11.90 -19.68 -14.73
N ASP A 7 -11.38 -19.96 -15.94
CA ASP A 7 -12.00 -19.65 -17.25
C ASP A 7 -12.31 -18.17 -17.52
N ASP A 8 -12.02 -17.28 -16.56
CA ASP A 8 -12.28 -15.83 -16.60
C ASP A 8 -11.12 -15.06 -15.94
N TYR A 9 -11.02 -13.75 -16.20
CA TYR A 9 -10.13 -12.82 -15.52
C TYR A 9 -10.73 -12.23 -14.24
N ILE A 10 -12.06 -12.30 -14.06
CA ILE A 10 -12.73 -11.77 -12.87
C ILE A 10 -12.99 -12.92 -11.89
N ILE A 11 -12.52 -12.78 -10.65
CA ILE A 11 -12.77 -13.74 -9.58
C ILE A 11 -13.53 -13.12 -8.41
N LYS A 12 -14.31 -13.93 -7.70
CA LYS A 12 -15.00 -13.55 -6.46
C LYS A 12 -14.18 -13.97 -5.24
N TYR A 13 -13.86 -13.04 -4.35
CA TYR A 13 -13.05 -13.26 -3.15
C TYR A 13 -13.77 -12.80 -1.88
N HIS A 14 -13.84 -13.67 -0.87
CA HIS A 14 -14.53 -13.41 0.39
C HIS A 14 -13.57 -12.83 1.44
N ALA A 15 -13.20 -11.55 1.29
CA ALA A 15 -12.22 -10.88 2.16
C ALA A 15 -12.62 -10.80 3.65
N LYS A 16 -13.93 -10.87 3.94
CA LYS A 16 -14.50 -10.76 5.30
C LYS A 16 -15.14 -12.06 5.80
N GLY A 17 -14.76 -13.20 5.22
CA GLY A 17 -15.33 -14.52 5.52
C GLY A 17 -16.49 -14.91 4.60
N LEU A 18 -16.83 -16.21 4.59
CA LEU A 18 -17.80 -16.81 3.65
C LEU A 18 -19.23 -16.28 3.78
N GLU A 19 -19.59 -15.77 4.95
CA GLU A 19 -20.92 -15.22 5.23
C GLU A 19 -21.10 -13.78 4.70
N SER A 20 -20.00 -13.10 4.35
CA SER A 20 -20.04 -11.75 3.77
C SER A 20 -20.08 -11.80 2.26
N ASP A 21 -20.70 -10.82 1.62
CA ASP A 21 -20.67 -10.73 0.16
C ASP A 21 -19.24 -10.68 -0.38
N PRO A 22 -18.92 -11.44 -1.45
CA PRO A 22 -17.60 -11.43 -2.05
C PRO A 22 -17.32 -10.11 -2.77
N ILE A 23 -16.05 -9.73 -2.81
CA ILE A 23 -15.54 -8.69 -3.70
C ILE A 23 -15.12 -9.31 -5.04
N GLU A 24 -15.16 -8.52 -6.10
CA GLU A 24 -14.63 -8.90 -7.40
C GLU A 24 -13.19 -8.40 -7.55
N ILE A 25 -12.30 -9.28 -8.02
CA ILE A 25 -10.91 -8.96 -8.34
C ILE A 25 -10.72 -9.19 -9.83
N ASP A 26 -10.40 -8.13 -10.56
CA ASP A 26 -10.21 -8.13 -12.01
C ASP A 26 -8.73 -8.28 -12.38
N PHE A 27 -8.39 -9.39 -13.05
CA PHE A 27 -7.06 -9.69 -13.56
C PHE A 27 -6.89 -9.34 -15.05
N THR A 28 -7.75 -8.49 -15.62
CA THR A 28 -7.65 -8.04 -17.02
C THR A 28 -6.43 -7.11 -17.18
N PRO A 29 -5.44 -7.45 -18.03
CA PRO A 29 -4.30 -6.58 -18.30
C PRO A 29 -4.69 -5.40 -19.22
N PRO A 30 -3.96 -4.27 -19.19
CA PRO A 30 -2.82 -3.98 -18.33
C PRO A 30 -3.24 -3.60 -16.90
N PHE A 31 -2.45 -4.04 -15.91
CA PHE A 31 -2.70 -3.65 -14.52
C PHE A 31 -2.45 -2.17 -14.30
N ARG A 32 -3.28 -1.56 -13.44
CA ARG A 32 -3.07 -0.19 -12.97
C ARG A 32 -1.69 -0.07 -12.34
N ARG A 33 -0.91 0.91 -12.78
CA ARG A 33 0.38 1.29 -12.20
C ARG A 33 0.19 2.49 -11.28
N ILE A 34 0.93 2.51 -10.19
CA ILE A 34 0.85 3.51 -9.12
C ILE A 34 2.29 3.83 -8.74
N ASP A 35 2.65 5.11 -8.69
CA ASP A 35 3.91 5.54 -8.09
C ASP A 35 3.73 5.57 -6.57
N MET A 36 4.58 4.83 -5.86
CA MET A 36 4.43 4.62 -4.41
C MET A 36 4.46 5.92 -3.63
N VAL A 37 5.41 6.81 -3.93
CA VAL A 37 5.62 8.04 -3.15
C VAL A 37 4.54 9.04 -3.50
N GLU A 38 4.28 9.27 -4.79
CA GLU A 38 3.29 10.26 -5.22
C GLU A 38 1.88 9.92 -4.71
N GLU A 39 1.49 8.64 -4.72
CA GLU A 39 0.15 8.25 -4.25
C GLU A 39 0.06 8.22 -2.72
N LEU A 40 1.15 7.91 -2.01
CA LEU A 40 1.19 8.05 -0.56
C LEU A 40 1.07 9.52 -0.14
N GLU A 41 1.80 10.43 -0.79
CA GLU A 41 1.68 11.88 -0.59
C GLU A 41 0.26 12.36 -0.81
N LYS A 42 -0.38 11.90 -1.89
CA LYS A 42 -1.77 12.28 -2.22
C LYS A 42 -2.80 11.75 -1.22
N ILE A 43 -2.71 10.48 -0.83
CA ILE A 43 -3.70 9.84 0.06
C ILE A 43 -3.56 10.35 1.49
N ALA A 44 -2.32 10.50 1.97
CA ALA A 44 -2.03 10.92 3.33
C ALA A 44 -1.83 12.44 3.47
N ASN A 45 -1.90 13.20 2.36
CA ASN A 45 -1.58 14.63 2.33
C ASN A 45 -0.22 14.93 2.98
N LEU A 46 0.79 14.13 2.59
CA LEU A 46 2.18 14.24 3.02
C LEU A 46 3.03 14.92 1.94
N ASN A 47 4.21 15.36 2.33
CA ASN A 47 5.23 15.89 1.42
C ASN A 47 6.56 15.27 1.81
N ILE A 48 6.85 14.11 1.23
CA ILE A 48 8.00 13.29 1.55
C ILE A 48 9.21 13.93 0.85
N LEU A 49 10.22 14.24 1.65
CA LEU A 49 11.49 14.78 1.17
C LEU A 49 12.10 13.83 0.13
N LYS A 50 12.60 14.39 -0.98
CA LYS A 50 13.14 13.61 -2.10
C LYS A 50 14.33 12.73 -1.72
N ASP A 51 15.12 13.16 -0.75
CA ASP A 51 16.26 12.37 -0.26
C ASP A 51 15.85 11.41 0.85
N LEU A 52 15.34 10.25 0.45
CA LEU A 52 14.90 9.18 1.35
C LEU A 52 16.04 8.62 2.24
N SER A 53 17.30 8.89 1.92
CA SER A 53 18.46 8.44 2.70
C SER A 53 18.83 9.41 3.83
N SER A 54 18.23 10.60 3.85
CA SER A 54 18.52 11.62 4.85
C SER A 54 17.85 11.33 6.21
N ASP A 55 18.55 11.71 7.29
CA ASP A 55 18.03 11.64 8.65
C ASP A 55 16.77 12.50 8.85
N ASP A 56 16.66 13.61 8.10
CA ASP A 56 15.50 14.50 8.16
C ASP A 56 14.24 13.83 7.59
N THR A 57 14.39 13.07 6.50
CA THR A 57 13.28 12.27 5.95
C THR A 57 12.87 11.16 6.89
N ASN A 58 13.85 10.51 7.52
CA ASN A 58 13.56 9.49 8.52
C ASN A 58 12.72 10.04 9.68
N LYS A 59 13.13 11.17 10.28
CA LYS A 59 12.38 11.83 11.35
C LYS A 59 10.99 12.26 10.90
N TYR A 60 10.87 12.84 9.70
CA TYR A 60 9.57 13.22 9.13
C TYR A 60 8.61 12.02 9.03
N LEU A 61 9.10 10.87 8.57
CA LEU A 61 8.30 9.66 8.46
C LEU A 61 7.94 9.06 9.82
N ILE A 62 8.81 9.15 10.83
CA ILE A 62 8.49 8.76 12.21
C ILE A 62 7.30 9.59 12.73
N ASP A 63 7.36 10.90 12.55
CA ASP A 63 6.30 11.81 12.98
C ASP A 63 5.01 11.58 12.20
N ALA A 64 5.09 11.29 10.90
CA ALA A 64 3.95 10.94 10.07
C ALA A 64 3.28 9.64 10.54
N CYS A 65 4.06 8.57 10.77
CA CYS A 65 3.54 7.31 11.30
C CYS A 65 2.85 7.52 12.65
N ALA A 66 3.44 8.32 13.55
CA ALA A 66 2.83 8.65 14.83
C ALA A 66 1.50 9.41 14.67
N LYS A 67 1.44 10.39 13.75
CA LYS A 67 0.23 11.17 13.44
C LYS A 67 -0.92 10.30 12.91
N PHE A 68 -0.61 9.29 12.11
CA PHE A 68 -1.60 8.34 11.57
C PHE A 68 -1.83 7.12 12.45
N GLU A 69 -1.27 7.10 13.66
CA GLU A 69 -1.33 5.97 14.61
C GLU A 69 -0.83 4.64 14.02
N ILE A 70 0.08 4.72 13.05
CA ILE A 70 0.73 3.57 12.42
C ILE A 70 1.82 3.05 13.36
N ARG A 71 1.72 1.78 13.74
CA ARG A 71 2.68 1.13 14.62
C ARG A 71 3.80 0.49 13.82
N CYS A 72 4.97 1.13 13.79
CA CYS A 72 6.19 0.52 13.29
C CYS A 72 7.00 -0.07 14.46
N ALA A 73 7.24 -1.39 14.45
CA ALA A 73 8.11 -2.03 15.42
C ALA A 73 9.57 -1.57 15.25
N LEU A 74 10.38 -1.64 16.30
CA LEU A 74 11.80 -1.23 16.26
C LEU A 74 12.59 -1.95 15.16
N SER A 75 12.80 -1.25 14.06
CA SER A 75 13.98 -0.46 13.71
C SER A 75 13.43 0.64 12.82
N LEU A 76 13.35 1.87 13.31
CA LEU A 76 12.64 2.98 12.65
C LEU A 76 13.44 3.52 11.45
N THR A 77 13.84 2.63 10.53
CA THR A 77 14.54 2.99 9.29
C THR A 77 13.54 3.51 8.27
N THR A 78 13.97 4.38 7.36
CA THR A 78 13.09 4.98 6.32
C THR A 78 12.34 3.90 5.54
N THR A 79 13.02 2.82 5.14
CA THR A 79 12.40 1.69 4.43
C THR A 79 11.29 1.02 5.22
N ARG A 80 11.46 0.86 6.55
CA ARG A 80 10.45 0.23 7.42
C ARG A 80 9.28 1.15 7.79
N LEU A 81 9.46 2.46 7.64
CA LEU A 81 8.40 3.44 7.85
C LEU A 81 7.54 3.62 6.59
N LEU A 82 8.07 3.29 5.42
CA LEU A 82 7.36 3.34 4.13
C LEU A 82 6.62 2.03 3.79
N ASP A 83 7.01 0.90 4.39
CA ASP A 83 6.34 -0.42 4.28
C ASP A 83 5.03 -0.46 5.09
#